data_AF-A0A1V5MPI6-F1
#
_entry.id   AF-A0A1V5MPI6-F1
#
_cell.length_a   1.000
_cell.length_b   1.000
_cell.length_c   1.000
_cell.angle_alpha   90.00
_cell.angle_beta   90.00
_cell.angle_gamma   90.00
#
_symmetry.space_group_name_H-M   'P 1'
#
loop_
_entity.id
_entity.type
_entity.pdbx_description
1 polymer ?
#
loop_
_entity_poly.entity_id
_entity_poly.type
_entity_poly.pdbx_seq_one_letter_code
_entity_poly.pdbx_strand_id
1 'polypeptide(L)'
;MQDERRKGRDLFDVYCALQDERLNAYNVMHCFCSYMKHEGKQPNHSLYVANMNEKLNNTEFLGDTINLLRPGTTFDPAESYILVKELLINKLLKSPT
;
A
#
# COMPACT_ATOMS: atom_id res chain seq x y z
N MET A 1 -1.94 -13.49 18.92
CA MET A 1 -2.56 -12.30 18.31
C MET A 1 -2.02 -12.20 16.90
N GLN A 2 -2.86 -12.33 15.88
CA GLN A 2 -2.44 -12.16 14.48
C GLN A 2 -1.97 -10.72 14.30
N ASP A 3 -0.70 -10.54 13.97
CA ASP A 3 -0.09 -9.22 13.79
C ASP A 3 -0.74 -8.57 12.56
N GLU A 4 -1.53 -7.52 12.75
CA GLU A 4 -2.27 -6.85 11.67
C GLU A 4 -1.36 -6.42 10.52
N ARG A 5 -0.05 -6.26 10.79
CA ARG A 5 0.98 -5.91 9.81
C ARG A 5 1.25 -6.98 8.76
N ARG A 6 0.74 -8.20 8.92
CA ARG A 6 0.93 -9.33 7.97
C ARG A 6 -0.25 -9.53 7.01
N LYS A 7 -1.28 -8.70 7.07
CA LYS A 7 -2.48 -8.87 6.24
C LYS A 7 -2.30 -8.28 4.85
N GLY A 8 -2.44 -9.12 3.82
CA GLY A 8 -2.41 -8.75 2.40
C GLY A 8 -3.57 -7.86 1.99
N ARG A 9 -4.70 -7.91 2.72
CA ARG A 9 -5.90 -7.11 2.43
C ARG A 9 -5.64 -5.60 2.32
N ASP A 10 -4.72 -5.05 3.11
CA ASP A 10 -4.47 -3.60 3.10
C ASP A 10 -3.86 -3.17 1.75
N LEU A 11 -3.04 -4.04 1.15
CA LEU A 11 -2.50 -3.81 -0.20
C LEU A 11 -3.61 -3.90 -1.24
N PHE A 12 -4.54 -4.85 -1.10
CA PHE A 12 -5.71 -4.98 -1.97
C PHE A 12 -6.59 -3.73 -1.91
N ASP A 13 -6.92 -3.24 -0.71
CA ASP A 13 -7.78 -2.07 -0.54
C ASP A 13 -7.19 -0.81 -1.19
N VAL A 14 -5.88 -0.58 -1.00
CA VAL A 14 -5.16 0.54 -1.65
C VAL A 14 -5.13 0.36 -3.17
N TYR A 15 -4.86 -0.85 -3.65
CA TYR A 15 -4.85 -1.16 -5.08
C TYR A 15 -6.21 -0.89 -5.73
N CYS A 16 -7.30 -1.35 -5.10
CA CYS A 16 -8.66 -1.11 -5.57
C CYS A 16 -9.02 0.37 -5.59
N ALA A 17 -8.66 1.12 -4.54
CA ALA A 17 -8.91 2.56 -4.51
C ALA A 17 -8.18 3.29 -5.66
N LEU A 18 -6.95 2.88 -5.98
CA LEU A 18 -6.16 3.43 -7.09
C LEU A 18 -6.72 3.08 -8.48
N GLN A 19 -7.65 2.14 -8.61
CA GLN A 19 -8.35 1.89 -9.89
C GLN A 19 -9.41 2.95 -10.20
N ASP A 20 -9.84 3.76 -9.23
CA ASP A 20 -10.79 4.85 -9.47
C ASP A 20 -10.06 6.06 -10.06
N GLU A 21 -10.32 6.35 -11.33
CA GLU A 21 -9.72 7.49 -12.06
C GLU A 21 -10.00 8.86 -11.41
N ARG A 22 -11.02 8.95 -10.54
CA ARG A 22 -11.33 10.18 -9.80
C ARG A 22 -10.41 10.39 -8.60
N LEU A 23 -9.69 9.35 -8.16
CA LEU A 23 -8.78 9.43 -7.02
C LEU A 23 -7.51 10.20 -7.39
N ASN A 24 -7.27 11.32 -6.72
CA ASN A 24 -6.04 12.09 -6.91
C ASN A 24 -4.95 11.62 -5.94
N ALA A 25 -3.97 10.86 -6.46
CA ALA A 25 -2.86 10.33 -5.68
C ALA A 25 -1.98 11.40 -5.01
N TYR A 26 -1.88 12.61 -5.58
CA TYR A 26 -1.17 13.72 -4.93
C TYR A 26 -1.90 14.17 -3.64
N ASN A 27 -3.22 14.34 -3.71
CA ASN A 27 -4.02 14.72 -2.54
C ASN A 27 -3.96 13.64 -1.45
N VAL A 28 -4.04 12.35 -1.84
CA VAL A 28 -3.88 11.23 -0.91
C VAL A 28 -2.54 11.33 -0.16
N MET A 29 -1.44 11.52 -0.90
CA MET A 29 -0.12 11.63 -0.28
C MET A 29 0.04 12.90 0.55
N HIS A 30 -0.55 14.02 0.14
CA HIS A 30 -0.54 15.25 0.92
C HIS A 30 -1.25 15.07 2.27
N CYS A 31 -2.44 14.46 2.27
CA CYS A 31 -3.18 14.15 3.49
C CYS A 31 -2.39 13.16 4.38
N PHE A 32 -1.85 12.09 3.81
CA PHE A 32 -1.05 11.10 4.53
C PHE A 32 0.19 11.73 5.20
N CYS A 33 0.98 12.51 4.46
CA CYS A 33 2.16 13.18 5.00
C CYS A 33 1.80 14.20 6.09
N SER A 34 0.71 14.95 5.91
CA SER A 34 0.21 15.90 6.91
C SER A 34 -0.21 15.19 8.20
N TYR A 35 -0.91 14.06 8.08
CA TYR A 35 -1.28 13.22 9.22
C TYR A 35 -0.04 12.65 9.94
N MET A 36 0.91 12.08 9.20
CA MET A 36 2.14 11.54 9.80
C MET A 36 2.93 12.61 10.54
N LYS A 37 3.03 13.83 9.98
CA LYS A 37 3.66 14.97 10.64
C LYS A 37 2.92 15.37 11.93
N HIS A 38 1.58 15.41 11.89
CA HIS A 38 0.77 15.68 13.08
C HIS A 38 1.03 14.65 14.19
N GLU A 39 1.20 13.38 13.83
CA GLU A 39 1.57 12.27 14.71
C GLU A 39 3.05 12.29 15.15
N GLY A 40 3.83 13.31 14.77
CA GLY A 40 5.26 13.41 15.09
C GLY A 40 6.14 12.38 14.37
N LYS A 41 5.65 11.77 13.29
CA LYS A 41 6.34 10.74 12.52
C LYS A 41 6.81 11.28 11.18
N GLN A 42 7.88 10.70 10.64
CA GLN A 42 8.36 10.97 9.30
C GLN A 42 8.22 9.72 8.43
N PRO A 43 7.36 9.74 7.39
CA PRO A 43 7.25 8.60 6.49
C PRO A 43 8.56 8.42 5.71
N ASN A 44 9.06 7.19 5.65
CA ASN A 44 10.36 6.87 5.05
C ASN A 44 10.18 5.91 3.88
N HIS A 45 10.54 6.37 2.67
CA HIS A 45 10.45 5.59 1.43
C HIS A 45 11.14 4.23 1.53
N SER A 46 12.40 4.17 1.97
CA SER A 46 13.17 2.93 1.99
C SER A 46 12.60 1.92 2.98
N LEU A 47 12.05 2.40 4.10
CA LEU A 47 11.35 1.56 5.07
C LEU A 47 10.08 0.94 4.46
N TYR A 48 9.25 1.72 3.76
CA TYR A 48 8.06 1.18 3.09
C TYR A 48 8.41 0.13 2.03
N VAL A 49 9.47 0.39 1.24
CA VAL A 49 9.93 -0.55 0.22
C VAL A 49 10.47 -1.84 0.84
N ALA A 50 11.33 -1.76 1.86
CA ALA A 50 11.88 -2.93 2.53
C ALA A 50 10.78 -3.78 3.18
N ASN A 51 9.85 -3.14 3.89
CA ASN A 51 8.72 -3.82 4.52
C ASN A 51 7.85 -4.55 3.50
N MET A 52 7.58 -3.94 2.34
CA MET A 52 6.77 -4.62 1.33
C MET A 52 7.52 -5.76 0.65
N ASN A 53 8.82 -5.61 0.39
CA ASN A 53 9.63 -6.70 -0.15
C ASN A 53 9.64 -7.90 0.80
N GLU A 54 9.71 -7.68 2.11
CA GLU A 54 9.60 -8.77 3.10
C GLU A 54 8.21 -9.44 3.03
N LYS A 55 7.15 -8.65 2.97
CA LYS A 55 5.77 -9.17 2.86
C LYS A 55 5.52 -9.96 1.59
N LEU A 56 6.08 -9.55 0.45
CA LEU A 56 5.94 -10.27 -0.82
C LEU A 56 6.68 -11.61 -0.85
N ASN A 57 7.58 -11.86 0.10
CA ASN A 57 8.22 -13.17 0.30
C ASN A 57 7.50 -14.02 1.36
N ASN A 58 6.39 -13.53 1.92
CA ASN A 58 5.67 -14.18 3.00
C ASN A 58 4.39 -14.86 2.49
N THR A 59 4.28 -16.18 2.66
CA THR A 59 3.13 -16.96 2.19
C THR A 59 1.82 -16.63 2.90
N GLU A 60 1.86 -16.23 4.17
CA GLU A 60 0.67 -15.79 4.93
C GLU A 60 0.12 -14.48 4.32
N PHE A 61 1.01 -13.53 3.99
CA PHE A 61 0.63 -12.28 3.35
C PHE A 61 0.03 -12.51 1.96
N LEU A 62 0.67 -13.34 1.13
CA LEU A 62 0.19 -13.65 -0.23
C LEU A 62 -1.14 -14.42 -0.21
N GLY A 63 -1.38 -15.23 0.82
CA GLY A 63 -2.60 -16.03 0.96
C GLY A 63 -3.78 -15.32 1.63
N ASP A 64 -3.55 -14.19 2.30
CA ASP A 64 -4.54 -13.50 3.15
C ASP A 64 -5.80 -13.10 2.38
N THR A 65 -5.68 -12.71 1.12
CA THR A 65 -6.80 -12.23 0.31
C THR A 65 -7.58 -13.36 -0.37
N ILE A 66 -7.00 -14.56 -0.55
CA ILE A 66 -7.57 -15.62 -1.42
C ILE A 66 -9.03 -15.95 -1.06
N ASN A 67 -9.33 -16.10 0.23
CA ASN A 67 -10.68 -16.46 0.70
C ASN A 67 -11.60 -15.25 0.94
N LEU A 68 -11.09 -14.03 0.79
CA LEU A 68 -11.82 -12.78 1.01
C LEU A 68 -12.32 -12.15 -0.29
N LEU A 69 -11.67 -12.47 -1.41
CA LEU A 69 -12.03 -11.92 -2.71
C LEU A 69 -13.38 -12.45 -3.19
N ARG A 70 -14.13 -11.57 -3.87
CA ARG A 70 -15.37 -11.98 -4.53
C ARG A 70 -15.04 -12.94 -5.68
N PRO A 71 -15.89 -13.93 -5.96
CA PRO A 71 -15.72 -14.79 -7.13
C PRO A 71 -15.55 -13.96 -8.41
N GLY A 72 -14.52 -14.26 -9.19
CA GLY A 72 -14.18 -13.54 -10.42
C GLY A 72 -13.30 -12.29 -10.24
N THR A 73 -12.96 -11.90 -9.01
CA THR A 73 -11.94 -10.85 -8.78
C THR A 73 -10.55 -11.45 -8.88
N THR A 74 -9.74 -10.95 -9.81
CA THR A 74 -8.32 -11.27 -9.93
C THR A 74 -7.49 -10.26 -9.17
N PHE A 75 -6.58 -10.73 -8.32
CA PHE A 75 -5.63 -9.89 -7.59
C PHE A 75 -4.30 -10.63 -7.46
N ASP A 76 -3.25 -10.03 -8.00
CA ASP A 76 -1.87 -10.46 -7.80
C ASP A 76 -1.18 -9.44 -6.87
N PRO A 77 -0.75 -9.83 -5.66
CA PRO A 77 -0.09 -8.91 -4.72
C PRO A 77 1.19 -8.28 -5.27
N ALA A 78 1.97 -9.01 -6.07
CA ALA A 78 3.23 -8.52 -6.62
C ALA A 78 2.98 -7.48 -7.71
N GLU A 79 2.08 -7.74 -8.65
CA GLU A 79 1.70 -6.78 -9.69
C GLU A 79 1.02 -5.55 -9.09
N SER A 80 0.12 -5.75 -8.14
CA SER A 80 -0.61 -4.67 -7.47
C SER A 80 0.34 -3.74 -6.72
N TYR A 81 1.39 -4.28 -6.08
CA TYR A 81 2.39 -3.48 -5.41
C TYR A 81 3.18 -2.57 -6.37
N ILE A 82 3.43 -2.99 -7.61
CA ILE A 82 4.13 -2.14 -8.59
C ILE A 82 3.38 -0.82 -8.77
N LEU A 83 2.06 -0.90 -8.96
CA LEU A 83 1.21 0.28 -9.12
C LEU A 83 1.18 1.14 -7.85
N VAL A 84 1.00 0.53 -6.67
CA VAL A 84 1.00 1.26 -5.39
C VAL A 84 2.34 1.96 -5.14
N LYS A 85 3.45 1.28 -5.46
CA LYS A 85 4.79 1.82 -5.30
C LYS A 85 4.99 3.03 -6.21
N GLU A 86 4.58 2.93 -7.48
CA GLU A 86 4.71 4.00 -8.45
C GLU A 86 3.83 5.21 -8.10
N LEU A 87 2.55 4.98 -7.82
CA LEU A 87 1.57 6.04 -7.62
C LEU A 87 1.60 6.67 -6.24
N LEU A 88 2.09 5.97 -5.21
CA LEU A 88 2.09 6.49 -3.83
C LEU A 88 3.49 6.53 -3.23
N ILE A 89 4.14 5.37 -3.06
CA ILE A 89 5.37 5.29 -2.24
C ILE A 89 6.49 6.14 -2.86
N ASN A 90 6.70 6.07 -4.17
CA ASN A 90 7.73 6.86 -4.86
C ASN A 90 7.50 8.37 -4.77
N LYS A 91 6.28 8.83 -4.47
CA LYS A 91 6.02 10.26 -4.21
C LYS A 91 6.70 10.73 -2.93
N LEU A 92 7.06 9.85 -1.99
CA LEU A 92 7.85 10.21 -0.80
C LEU A 92 9.28 10.64 -1.14
N LEU A 93 9.81 10.30 -2.32
CA LEU A 93 11.14 10.74 -2.77
C LEU A 93 11.15 12.20 -3.20
N LYS A 94 9.98 12.77 -3.52
CA LYS A 94 9.81 14.17 -3.87
C LYS A 94 9.10 14.81 -2.69
N SER A 95 9.79 15.65 -1.93
CA SER A 95 9.12 16.43 -0.88
C SER A 95 7.88 17.09 -1.51
N PRO A 96 6.66 16.84 -1.00
CA PRO A 96 5.50 17.57 -1.48
C PRO A 96 5.73 19.03 -1.11
N THR A 97 6.09 19.84 -2.13
CA THR A 97 6.10 21.30 -2.09
C THR A 97 4.70 21.82 -1.81
#